data_AF-F8JCU3-F1
#
_entry.id   AF-F8JCU3-F1
#
_cell.length_a   1.000
_cell.length_b   1.000
_cell.length_c   1.000
_cell.angle_alpha   90.00
_cell.angle_beta   90.00
_cell.angle_gamma   90.00
#
_symmetry.space_group_name_H-M   'P 1'
#
loop_
_entity.id
_entity.type
_entity.pdbx_description
1 polymer ?
#
loop_
_entity_poly.entity_id
_entity_poly.type
_entity_poly.pdbx_seq_one_letter_code
_entity_poly.pdbx_strand_id
1 'polypeptide(L)'
;MLGQLLNSLDDPKVAIGILAALNEPSLSERVTAVAGAAGRAPADVIASTVRGFLDTASDDHWLQLVGIMNRAEDPGLSAVRAILNKALPEQAP
;
A
#
# COMPACT_ATOMS: atom_id res chain seq x y z
N MET A 1 9.47 12.08 -4.98
CA MET A 1 9.33 11.17 -3.83
C MET A 1 8.32 10.06 -4.12
N LEU A 2 7.02 10.36 -4.30
CA LEU A 2 6.02 9.32 -4.58
C LEU A 2 6.19 8.58 -5.91
N GLY A 3 6.58 9.29 -6.98
CA GLY A 3 6.90 8.63 -8.26
C GLY A 3 8.10 7.69 -8.19
N GLN A 4 9.09 7.98 -7.33
CA GLN A 4 10.20 7.06 -7.07
C GLN A 4 9.71 5.85 -6.27
N LEU A 5 8.92 6.07 -5.21
CA LEU A 5 8.32 4.97 -4.44
C LEU A 5 7.49 4.04 -5.32
N LEU A 6 6.70 4.59 -6.25
CA LEU A 6 5.93 3.82 -7.22
C LEU A 6 6.81 2.97 -8.13
N ASN A 7 7.89 3.54 -8.66
CA ASN A 7 8.85 2.78 -9.47
C ASN A 7 9.56 1.69 -8.63
N SER A 8 9.84 1.96 -7.36
CA SER A 8 10.43 0.98 -6.45
C SER A 8 9.46 -0.16 -6.13
N LEU A 9 8.15 0.12 -6.07
CA LEU A 9 7.12 -0.89 -5.81
C LEU A 9 6.95 -1.89 -6.96
N ASP A 10 7.40 -1.56 -8.18
CA ASP A 10 7.46 -2.51 -9.28
C ASP A 10 8.55 -3.59 -9.06
N ASP A 11 9.48 -3.41 -8.10
CA ASP A 11 10.37 -4.48 -7.62
C ASP A 11 9.66 -5.31 -6.54
N PRO A 12 9.41 -6.61 -6.78
CA PRO A 12 8.76 -7.49 -5.80
C PRO A 12 9.48 -7.54 -4.44
N LYS A 13 10.81 -7.40 -4.41
CA LYS A 13 11.57 -7.42 -3.16
C LYS A 13 11.27 -6.19 -2.31
N VAL A 14 11.10 -5.03 -2.94
CA VAL A 14 10.77 -3.79 -2.24
C VAL A 14 9.34 -3.87 -1.71
N ALA A 15 8.39 -4.32 -2.54
CA ALA A 15 6.99 -4.45 -2.13
C ALA A 15 6.81 -5.38 -0.92
N ILE A 16 7.48 -6.54 -0.94
CA ILE A 16 7.47 -7.47 0.20
C ILE A 16 8.25 -6.91 1.40
N GLY A 17 9.37 -6.24 1.17
CA GLY A 17 10.15 -5.57 2.22
C GLY A 17 9.34 -4.51 2.96
N ILE A 18 8.48 -3.78 2.24
CA ILE A 18 7.56 -2.80 2.83
C ILE A 18 6.54 -3.49 3.73
N LEU A 19 5.90 -4.58 3.29
CA LEU A 19 4.99 -5.35 4.15
C LEU A 19 5.67 -5.86 5.43
N ALA A 20 6.90 -6.36 5.30
CA ALA A 20 7.69 -6.78 6.45
C ALA A 20 8.02 -5.61 7.40
N ALA A 21 8.37 -4.44 6.86
CA ALA A 21 8.67 -3.24 7.63
C ALA A 21 7.43 -2.66 8.32
N LEU A 22 6.23 -2.84 7.75
CA LEU A 22 4.98 -2.45 8.38
C LEU A 22 4.70 -3.23 9.66
N ASN A 23 5.21 -4.46 9.76
CA ASN A 23 5.01 -5.37 10.89
C ASN A 23 3.52 -5.52 11.26
N GLU A 24 2.65 -5.58 10.25
CA GLU A 24 1.20 -5.71 10.36
C GLU A 24 0.75 -7.06 9.74
N PRO A 25 0.61 -8.12 10.55
CA PRO A 25 0.26 -9.45 10.06
C PRO A 25 -1.09 -9.47 9.34
N SER A 26 -2.09 -8.75 9.89
CA SER A 26 -3.44 -8.66 9.33
C SER A 26 -3.44 -8.03 7.93
N LEU A 27 -2.60 -7.01 7.69
CA LEU A 27 -2.46 -6.40 6.37
C LEU A 27 -1.79 -7.36 5.38
N SER A 28 -0.81 -8.13 5.84
CA SER A 28 -0.13 -9.15 5.04
C SER A 28 -1.07 -10.27 4.61
N GLU A 29 -1.94 -10.71 5.52
CA GLU A 29 -3.00 -11.70 5.24
C GLU A 29 -4.01 -11.16 4.21
N ARG A 30 -4.46 -9.90 4.37
CA ARG A 30 -5.35 -9.24 3.41
C ARG A 30 -4.74 -9.16 2.00
N VAL A 31 -3.49 -8.72 1.91
CA VAL A 31 -2.78 -8.67 0.62
C VAL A 31 -2.68 -10.07 0.01
N THR A 32 -2.34 -11.08 0.82
CA THR A 32 -2.21 -12.47 0.36
C THR A 32 -3.55 -13.04 -0.10
N ALA A 33 -4.64 -12.76 0.61
CA ALA A 33 -5.98 -13.20 0.25
C ALA A 33 -6.44 -12.57 -1.08
N VAL A 34 -6.23 -11.27 -1.25
CA VAL A 34 -6.55 -10.54 -2.49
C VAL A 34 -5.70 -11.03 -3.66
N ALA A 35 -4.40 -11.26 -3.41
CA ALA A 35 -3.48 -11.82 -4.38
C ALA A 35 -3.90 -13.23 -4.82
N GLY A 36 -4.24 -14.09 -3.87
CA GLY A 36 -4.74 -15.45 -4.13
C GLY A 36 -6.05 -15.44 -4.93
N ALA A 37 -7.00 -14.59 -4.56
CA ALA A 37 -8.26 -14.45 -5.29
C ALA A 37 -8.08 -13.92 -6.73
N ALA A 38 -7.09 -13.06 -6.95
CA ALA A 38 -6.77 -12.51 -8.27
C ALA A 38 -5.80 -13.37 -9.09
N GLY A 39 -5.22 -14.43 -8.51
CA GLY A 39 -4.15 -15.21 -9.14
C GLY A 39 -2.87 -14.42 -9.42
N ARG A 40 -2.60 -13.36 -8.65
CA ARG A 40 -1.44 -12.46 -8.81
C ARG A 40 -0.46 -12.61 -7.65
N ALA A 41 0.77 -12.12 -7.81
CA ALA A 41 1.70 -12.07 -6.69
C ALA A 41 1.29 -10.98 -5.69
N PRO A 42 1.52 -11.16 -4.38
CA PRO A 42 1.30 -10.13 -3.36
C PRO A 42 1.97 -8.78 -3.70
N ALA A 43 3.20 -8.83 -4.23
CA ALA A 43 3.93 -7.65 -4.70
C ALA A 43 3.16 -6.87 -5.78
N ASP A 44 2.59 -7.59 -6.76
CA ASP A 44 1.83 -6.97 -7.85
C ASP A 44 0.54 -6.32 -7.33
N VAL A 45 -0.11 -6.95 -6.34
CA VAL A 45 -1.30 -6.38 -5.69
C VAL A 45 -0.93 -5.08 -4.98
N ILE A 46 0.16 -5.04 -4.22
CA ILE A 46 0.61 -3.83 -3.54
C ILE A 46 0.89 -2.71 -4.56
N ALA A 47 1.71 -2.99 -5.56
CA ALA A 47 2.09 -2.00 -6.57
C ALA A 47 0.87 -1.44 -7.31
N SER A 48 -0.03 -2.32 -7.76
CA SER A 48 -1.24 -1.92 -8.48
C SER A 48 -2.26 -1.22 -7.58
N THR A 49 -2.38 -1.60 -6.30
CA THR A 49 -3.27 -0.94 -5.34
C THR A 49 -2.78 0.47 -5.03
N VAL A 50 -1.47 0.64 -4.79
CA VAL A 50 -0.88 1.95 -4.53
C VAL A 50 -1.00 2.85 -5.75
N ARG A 51 -0.68 2.35 -6.95
CA ARG A 51 -0.84 3.11 -8.21
C ARG A 51 -2.30 3.48 -8.46
N GLY A 52 -3.21 2.52 -8.35
CA GLY A 52 -4.64 2.74 -8.56
C GLY A 52 -5.24 3.73 -7.57
N PHE A 53 -4.81 3.72 -6.30
CA PHE A 53 -5.22 4.74 -5.33
C PHE A 53 -4.73 6.12 -5.74
N LEU A 54 -3.46 6.27 -6.13
CA LEU A 54 -2.92 7.59 -6.49
C LEU A 54 -3.53 8.15 -7.78
N ASP A 55 -3.86 7.28 -8.73
CA ASP A 55 -4.53 7.65 -9.98
C ASP A 55 -6.00 8.04 -9.76
N THR A 56 -6.63 7.55 -8.70
CA THR A 56 -8.06 7.79 -8.39
C THR A 56 -8.29 8.64 -7.14
N ALA A 57 -7.23 9.06 -6.45
CA ALA A 57 -7.31 9.81 -5.21
C ALA A 57 -7.89 11.20 -5.46
N SER A 58 -9.01 11.49 -4.78
CA SER A 58 -9.54 12.85 -4.70
C SER A 58 -8.67 13.76 -3.82
N ASP A 59 -8.90 15.07 -3.90
CA ASP A 59 -8.17 16.07 -3.10
C ASP A 59 -8.22 15.78 -1.59
N ASP A 60 -9.34 15.28 -1.08
CA ASP A 60 -9.48 14.87 0.32
C ASP A 60 -8.58 13.69 0.68
N HIS A 61 -8.47 12.70 -0.22
CA HIS A 61 -7.57 11.56 -0.06
C HIS A 61 -6.11 12.02 -0.06
N TRP A 62 -5.77 12.97 -0.93
CA TRP A 62 -4.45 13.58 -0.97
C TRP A 62 -4.13 14.37 0.31
N LEU A 63 -5.06 15.17 0.81
CA LEU A 63 -4.90 15.91 2.07
C LEU A 63 -4.69 14.98 3.27
N GLN A 64 -5.46 13.89 3.34
CA GLN A 64 -5.27 12.87 4.37
C GLN A 64 -3.88 12.22 4.26
N LEU A 65 -3.46 11.84 3.06
CA LEU A 65 -2.17 11.19 2.82
C LEU A 65 -1.01 12.12 3.21
N VAL A 66 -1.05 13.38 2.78
CA VAL A 66 -0.04 14.40 3.15
C VAL A 66 -0.05 14.63 4.67
N GLY A 67 -1.23 14.65 5.30
CA GLY A 67 -1.36 14.79 6.75
C GLY A 67 -0.77 13.61 7.53
N ILE A 68 -0.82 12.40 6.99
CA ILE A 68 -0.18 11.19 7.55
C ILE A 68 1.33 11.27 7.36
N MET A 69 1.77 11.57 6.13
CA MET A 69 3.19 11.69 5.77
C MET A 69 3.91 12.73 6.62
N ASN A 70 3.30 13.88 6.89
CA ASN A 70 3.90 14.96 7.69
C ASN A 70 4.08 14.61 9.17
N ARG A 71 3.35 13.61 9.69
CA ARG A 71 3.41 13.20 11.09
C ARG A 71 4.21 11.91 11.31
N ALA A 72 4.60 11.25 10.22
CA ALA A 72 5.27 9.98 10.26
C ALA A 72 6.79 10.15 10.29
N GLU A 73 7.46 9.26 11.04
CA GLU A 73 8.93 9.13 10.98
C GLU A 73 9.39 8.61 9.61
N ASP A 74 8.61 7.68 9.02
CA ASP A 74 8.77 7.23 7.64
C ASP A 74 7.51 7.57 6.82
N PRO A 75 7.55 8.69 6.07
CA PRO A 75 6.43 9.12 5.22
C PRO A 75 6.08 8.10 4.14
N GLY A 76 7.06 7.39 3.58
CA GLY A 76 6.82 6.45 2.48
C GLY A 76 6.11 5.20 2.98
N LEU A 77 6.61 4.63 4.08
CA LEU A 77 6.02 3.46 4.71
C LEU A 77 4.60 3.76 5.22
N SER A 78 4.40 4.92 5.84
CA SER A 78 3.09 5.33 6.36
C SER A 78 2.09 5.62 5.25
N ALA A 79 2.54 6.19 4.13
CA ALA A 79 1.69 6.37 2.95
C ALA A 79 1.20 5.02 2.40
N VAL A 80 2.11 4.05 2.19
CA VAL A 80 1.73 2.71 1.70
C VAL A 80 0.78 2.02 2.68
N ARG A 81 1.05 2.09 3.99
CA ARG A 81 0.15 1.55 5.02
C ARG A 81 -1.26 2.12 4.91
N ALA A 82 -1.36 3.45 4.81
CA ALA A 82 -2.65 4.14 4.75
C ALA A 82 -3.43 3.77 3.50
N ILE A 83 -2.74 3.70 2.35
CA ILE A 83 -3.33 3.34 1.07
C ILE A 83 -3.83 1.89 1.10
N LEU A 84 -2.98 0.94 1.50
CA LEU A 84 -3.36 -0.47 1.55
C LEU A 84 -4.52 -0.71 2.52
N ASN A 85 -4.52 -0.06 3.69
CA ASN A 85 -5.62 -0.18 4.63
C ASN A 85 -6.95 0.33 4.08
N LYS A 86 -6.91 1.40 3.29
CA LYS A 86 -8.09 2.04 2.72
C LYS A 86 -8.61 1.32 1.47
N ALA A 87 -7.71 0.80 0.64
CA ALA A 87 -8.05 0.21 -0.64
C ALA A 87 -8.37 -1.29 -0.54
N LEU A 88 -7.76 -2.01 0.40
CA LEU A 88 -8.09 -3.41 0.62
C LEU A 88 -9.32 -3.50 1.52
N PRO A 89 -10.24 -4.46 1.30
CA PRO A 89 -11.33 -4.71 2.24
C PRO A 89 -10.75 -5.16 3.59
N GLU A 90 -11.28 -4.65 4.70
CA GLU A 90 -11.10 -5.31 6.00
C GLU A 90 -11.69 -6.72 5.85
N GLN A 91 -10.94 -7.76 6.21
CA GLN A 91 -11.43 -9.12 6.01
C GLN A 91 -12.80 -9.25 6.70
N ALA A 92 -13.83 -9.56 5.91
CA ALA A 92 -15.13 -9.86 6.47
C ALA A 92 -15.00 -11.11 7.37
N PRO A 93 -15.65 -11.11 8.55
CA PRO A 93 -15.57 -12.20 9.52
C PRO A 93 -16.09 -13.54 8.98
#